data_AF-A0A9D2LID3-F1
#
_entry.id   AF-A0A9D2LID3-F1
#
_cell.length_a   1.000
_cell.length_b   1.000
_cell.length_c   1.000
_cell.angle_alpha   90.00
_cell.angle_beta   90.00
_cell.angle_gamma   90.00
#
_symmetry.space_group_name_H-M   'P 1'
#
loop_
_entity.id
_entity.type
_entity.pdbx_description
1 polymer ?
#
loop_
_entity_poly.entity_id
_entity_poly.type
_entity_poly.pdbx_seq_one_letter_code
_entity_poly.pdbx_strand_id
1 'polypeptide(L)'
;RISRESLAQIGEKGIMFKFPTMRGCNSTVLTLKEPKTKTSVRKVFLPRAVAEMLVERRKTIDELKELLGDEYRDYDLVFASTQGTPTEANCINRAFSKLIADNNLPKVVFHSLRHTSTTYKLKLSGGDIKAVQGDTGHAQATMVTERYAHILDDDRRVNAARFQKEFYGGGGTVETTEVTESPKEQQIPMQDSLQNLDAAAKQQLLLKLLTESPDMVALLTALAGRSA
;
A
#
# COMPACT_ATOMS: atom_id res chain seq x y z
N ARG A 1 -18.66 4.70 -17.64
CA ARG A 1 -19.59 4.90 -18.79
C ARG A 1 -19.41 3.75 -19.78
N ILE A 2 -20.45 3.37 -20.51
CA ILE A 2 -20.41 2.38 -21.60
C ILE A 2 -20.91 3.09 -22.87
N SER A 3 -20.34 2.80 -24.03
CA SER A 3 -20.91 3.27 -25.31
C SER A 3 -22.27 2.62 -25.57
N ARG A 4 -23.19 3.34 -26.20
CA ARG A 4 -24.52 2.81 -26.55
C ARG A 4 -24.42 1.63 -27.51
N GLU A 5 -23.46 1.69 -28.44
CA GLU A 5 -23.17 0.60 -29.37
C GLU A 5 -22.72 -0.68 -28.66
N SER A 6 -21.74 -0.58 -27.75
CA SER A 6 -21.31 -1.76 -26.99
C SER A 6 -22.40 -2.28 -26.05
N LEU A 7 -23.28 -1.39 -25.54
CA LEU A 7 -24.42 -1.79 -24.72
C LEU A 7 -25.49 -2.53 -25.56
N ALA A 8 -25.66 -2.16 -26.83
CA ALA A 8 -26.52 -2.88 -27.77
C ALA A 8 -25.93 -4.25 -28.17
N GLN A 9 -24.60 -4.37 -28.29
CA GLN A 9 -23.91 -5.61 -28.68
C GLN A 9 -23.79 -6.63 -27.53
N ILE A 10 -23.44 -6.17 -26.32
CA ILE A 10 -23.17 -7.03 -25.16
C ILE A 10 -24.45 -7.36 -24.38
N GLY A 11 -25.53 -6.58 -24.61
CA GLY A 11 -26.73 -6.61 -23.80
C GLY A 11 -26.52 -6.02 -22.40
N GLU A 12 -27.50 -6.21 -21.52
CA GLU A 12 -27.48 -5.65 -20.15
C GLU A 12 -26.77 -6.56 -19.12
N LYS A 13 -26.00 -7.55 -19.59
CA LYS A 13 -25.36 -8.53 -18.71
C LYS A 13 -24.36 -7.87 -17.75
N GLY A 14 -24.61 -8.01 -16.44
CA GLY A 14 -23.77 -7.44 -15.38
C GLY A 14 -23.96 -5.93 -15.15
N ILE A 15 -25.03 -5.33 -15.69
CA ILE A 15 -25.43 -3.95 -15.40
C ILE A 15 -26.49 -3.99 -14.28
N MET A 16 -26.19 -3.40 -13.13
CA MET A 16 -27.15 -3.28 -12.02
C MET A 16 -28.14 -2.15 -12.24
N PHE A 17 -27.67 -1.02 -12.78
CA PHE A 17 -28.52 0.15 -13.00
C PHE A 17 -28.00 1.03 -14.13
N LYS A 18 -28.91 1.63 -14.90
CA LYS A 18 -28.61 2.54 -16.00
C LYS A 18 -29.17 3.92 -15.66
N PHE A 19 -28.28 4.90 -15.49
CA PHE A 19 -28.70 6.25 -15.16
C PHE A 19 -29.23 6.98 -16.41
N PRO A 20 -30.29 7.81 -16.27
CA PRO A 20 -30.76 8.66 -17.35
C PRO A 20 -29.68 9.61 -17.86
N THR A 21 -29.64 9.83 -19.18
CA THR A 21 -28.72 10.81 -19.78
C THR A 21 -29.24 12.21 -19.55
N MET A 22 -28.51 12.99 -18.74
CA MET A 22 -28.87 14.37 -18.37
C MET A 22 -28.58 15.41 -19.45
N ARG A 23 -27.77 15.08 -20.45
CA ARG A 23 -27.46 15.91 -21.63
C ARG A 23 -27.60 15.07 -22.89
N GLY A 24 -27.88 15.70 -24.03
CA GLY A 24 -27.96 15.09 -25.36
C GLY A 24 -26.65 14.52 -25.91
N CYS A 25 -25.76 14.02 -25.06
CA CYS A 25 -24.56 13.31 -25.47
C CYS A 25 -24.95 11.87 -25.90
N ASN A 26 -24.86 11.64 -27.21
CA ASN A 26 -25.51 10.53 -27.89
C ASN A 26 -24.74 9.20 -27.88
N SER A 27 -23.48 9.18 -27.44
CA SER A 27 -22.63 7.99 -27.61
C SER A 27 -22.44 7.13 -26.36
N THR A 28 -22.54 7.67 -25.13
CA THR A 28 -22.23 6.90 -23.90
C THR A 28 -23.23 7.10 -22.79
N VAL A 29 -23.47 6.04 -22.01
CA VAL A 29 -24.39 6.02 -20.86
C VAL A 29 -23.62 5.69 -19.58
N LEU A 30 -24.04 6.30 -18.47
CA LEU A 30 -23.51 5.99 -17.16
C LEU A 30 -24.28 4.81 -16.57
N THR A 31 -23.56 3.80 -16.11
CA THR A 31 -24.13 2.55 -15.61
C THR A 31 -23.39 2.10 -14.36
N LEU A 32 -24.15 1.54 -13.43
CA LEU A 32 -23.64 0.79 -12.29
C LEU A 32 -23.45 -0.66 -12.73
N LYS A 33 -22.26 -1.21 -12.53
CA LYS A 33 -21.91 -2.57 -12.95
C LYS A 33 -21.67 -3.45 -11.74
N GLU A 34 -22.01 -4.72 -11.90
CA GLU A 34 -21.56 -5.75 -10.98
C GLU A 34 -20.03 -5.89 -11.06
N PRO A 35 -19.37 -6.19 -9.93
CA PRO A 35 -17.95 -6.50 -9.96
C PRO A 35 -17.66 -7.71 -10.84
N LYS A 36 -16.54 -7.67 -11.56
CA LYS A 36 -16.13 -8.74 -12.49
C LYS A 36 -15.91 -10.08 -11.80
N THR A 37 -15.50 -10.05 -10.53
CA THR A 37 -15.18 -11.25 -9.74
C THR A 37 -15.88 -11.20 -8.39
N LYS A 38 -16.26 -12.37 -7.86
CA LYS A 38 -16.83 -12.49 -6.50
C LYS A 38 -15.88 -11.94 -5.43
N THR A 39 -14.56 -12.09 -5.63
CA THR A 39 -13.51 -11.57 -4.74
C THR A 39 -13.46 -10.05 -4.65
N SER A 40 -14.09 -9.33 -5.58
CA SER A 40 -14.16 -7.86 -5.55
C SER A 40 -15.20 -7.34 -4.56
N VAL A 41 -16.21 -8.15 -4.23
CA VAL A 41 -17.20 -7.86 -3.18
C VAL A 41 -16.54 -8.11 -1.83
N ARG A 42 -16.41 -7.05 -1.02
CA ARG A 42 -15.71 -7.14 0.26
C ARG A 42 -16.26 -6.14 1.27
N LYS A 43 -16.14 -6.50 2.55
CA LYS A 43 -16.46 -5.63 3.68
C LYS A 43 -15.21 -4.84 4.04
N VAL A 44 -15.37 -3.53 4.23
CA VAL A 44 -14.30 -2.63 4.68
C VAL A 44 -14.75 -2.02 5.99
N PHE A 45 -13.90 -2.13 7.01
CA PHE A 45 -14.17 -1.53 8.31
C PHE A 45 -13.82 -0.05 8.29
N LEU A 46 -14.73 0.79 8.79
CA LEU A 46 -14.56 2.24 8.78
C LEU A 46 -14.10 2.73 10.16
N PRO A 47 -13.09 3.63 10.21
CA PRO A 47 -12.82 4.40 11.41
C PRO A 47 -14.02 5.25 11.80
N ARG A 48 -14.21 5.48 13.10
CA ARG A 48 -15.33 6.28 13.64
C ARG A 48 -15.44 7.65 12.96
N ALA A 49 -14.32 8.35 12.75
CA ALA A 49 -14.31 9.65 12.09
C ALA A 49 -14.91 9.60 10.67
N VAL A 50 -14.64 8.55 9.89
CA VAL A 50 -15.21 8.39 8.55
C VAL A 50 -16.71 8.05 8.65
N ALA A 51 -17.11 7.24 9.61
CA ALA A 51 -18.52 6.92 9.83
C ALA A 51 -19.33 8.19 10.19
N GLU A 52 -18.80 9.04 11.07
CA GLU A 52 -19.41 10.33 11.44
C GLU A 52 -19.55 11.26 10.21
N MET A 53 -18.53 11.35 9.35
CA MET A 53 -18.62 12.09 8.09
C MET A 53 -19.71 11.56 7.15
N LEU A 54 -19.93 10.24 7.11
CA LEU A 54 -20.98 9.63 6.29
C LEU A 54 -22.38 9.89 6.86
N VAL A 55 -22.52 9.93 8.19
CA VAL A 55 -23.78 10.31 8.86
C VAL A 55 -24.13 11.75 8.54
N GLU A 56 -23.18 12.68 8.66
CA GLU A 56 -23.41 14.08 8.29
C GLU A 56 -23.76 14.21 6.80
N ARG A 57 -23.06 13.46 5.94
CA ARG A 57 -23.37 13.44 4.52
C ARG A 57 -24.79 12.95 4.24
N ARG A 58 -25.29 11.95 4.96
CA ARG A 58 -26.66 11.47 4.83
C ARG A 58 -27.65 12.56 5.20
N LYS A 59 -27.41 13.26 6.31
CA LYS A 59 -28.24 14.42 6.72
C LYS A 59 -28.32 15.50 5.64
N THR A 60 -27.18 15.88 5.05
CA THR A 60 -27.16 16.84 3.93
C THR A 60 -27.98 16.36 2.74
N ILE A 61 -27.97 15.06 2.44
CA ILE A 61 -28.78 14.49 1.36
C ILE A 61 -30.26 14.57 1.68
N ASP A 62 -30.64 14.25 2.92
CA ASP A 62 -32.04 14.30 3.35
C ASP A 62 -32.58 15.74 3.34
N GLU A 63 -31.78 16.73 3.74
CA GLU A 63 -32.09 18.17 3.59
C GLU A 63 -32.27 18.58 2.12
N LEU A 64 -31.43 18.08 1.21
CA LEU A 64 -31.58 18.34 -0.23
C LEU A 64 -32.84 17.71 -0.81
N LYS A 65 -33.23 16.51 -0.34
CA LYS A 65 -34.47 15.85 -0.74
C LYS A 65 -35.68 16.65 -0.30
N GLU A 66 -35.68 17.15 0.93
CA GLU A 66 -36.75 18.00 1.45
C GLU A 66 -36.87 19.31 0.66
N LEU A 67 -35.74 19.95 0.36
CA LEU A 67 -35.71 21.23 -0.36
C LEU A 67 -36.17 21.13 -1.83
N LEU A 68 -35.77 20.06 -2.53
CA LEU A 68 -36.02 19.89 -3.96
C LEU A 68 -37.28 19.06 -4.26
N GLY A 69 -37.80 18.31 -3.28
CA GLY A 69 -38.97 17.46 -3.44
C GLY A 69 -38.85 16.55 -4.66
N ASP A 70 -39.83 16.63 -5.55
CA ASP A 70 -39.93 15.81 -6.77
C ASP A 70 -38.80 16.07 -7.79
N GLU A 71 -38.08 17.19 -7.69
CA GLU A 71 -36.94 17.48 -8.57
C GLU A 71 -35.68 16.68 -8.17
N TYR A 72 -35.62 16.19 -6.92
CA TYR A 72 -34.50 15.39 -6.45
C TYR A 72 -34.55 13.97 -7.02
N ARG A 73 -33.52 13.58 -7.77
CA ARG A 73 -33.43 12.24 -8.36
C ARG A 73 -32.84 11.26 -7.37
N ASP A 74 -33.67 10.64 -6.54
CA ASP A 74 -33.22 9.72 -5.51
C ASP A 74 -32.86 8.34 -6.07
N TYR A 75 -31.55 8.06 -6.13
CA TYR A 75 -31.01 6.74 -6.47
C TYR A 75 -30.35 6.06 -5.25
N ASP A 76 -30.65 6.53 -4.03
CA ASP A 76 -30.04 6.09 -2.76
C ASP A 76 -28.50 6.11 -2.78
N LEU A 77 -27.93 7.16 -3.38
CA LEU A 77 -26.48 7.32 -3.51
C LEU A 77 -25.91 8.20 -2.40
N VAL A 78 -24.87 7.71 -1.72
CA VAL A 78 -24.11 8.49 -0.72
C VAL A 78 -23.34 9.66 -1.37
N PHE A 79 -22.81 9.46 -2.57
CA PHE A 79 -22.10 10.48 -3.34
C PHE A 79 -22.93 10.96 -4.54
N ALA A 80 -24.04 11.62 -4.23
CA ALA A 80 -24.90 12.29 -5.20
C ALA A 80 -24.53 13.77 -5.40
N SER A 81 -24.88 14.33 -6.56
CA SER A 81 -24.91 15.78 -6.78
C SER A 81 -26.03 16.42 -5.95
N THR A 82 -26.13 17.75 -5.99
CA THR A 82 -27.24 18.49 -5.37
C THR A 82 -28.61 18.06 -5.91
N GLN A 83 -28.66 17.51 -7.12
CA GLN A 83 -29.87 17.08 -7.83
C GLN A 83 -30.11 15.57 -7.75
N GLY A 84 -29.39 14.86 -6.88
CA GLY A 84 -29.49 13.41 -6.69
C GLY A 84 -28.74 12.56 -7.72
N THR A 85 -28.18 13.17 -8.78
CA THR A 85 -27.49 12.43 -9.85
C THR A 85 -26.13 11.88 -9.40
N PRO A 86 -25.66 10.74 -9.97
CA PRO A 86 -24.38 10.14 -9.60
C PRO A 86 -23.19 11.06 -9.90
N THR A 87 -22.22 11.08 -8.98
CA THR A 87 -20.96 11.82 -9.16
C THR A 87 -19.98 11.02 -10.02
N GLU A 88 -19.57 11.56 -11.16
CA GLU A 88 -18.58 10.91 -12.04
C GLU A 88 -17.14 11.14 -11.55
N ALA A 89 -16.25 10.20 -11.86
CA ALA A 89 -14.83 10.26 -11.49
C ALA A 89 -14.13 11.56 -11.95
N ASN A 90 -14.53 12.10 -13.11
CA ASN A 90 -13.98 13.36 -13.61
C ASN A 90 -14.35 14.55 -12.71
N CYS A 91 -15.54 14.58 -12.11
CA CYS A 91 -15.92 15.62 -11.16
C CYS A 91 -15.03 15.56 -9.91
N ILE A 92 -14.82 14.34 -9.38
CA ILE A 92 -13.94 14.11 -8.23
C ILE A 92 -12.50 14.53 -8.56
N ASN A 93 -11.96 14.11 -9.70
CA ASN A 93 -10.61 14.45 -10.12
C ASN A 93 -10.41 15.97 -10.29
N ARG A 94 -11.41 16.66 -10.86
CA ARG A 94 -11.37 18.14 -11.01
C ARG A 94 -11.42 18.83 -9.65
N ALA A 95 -12.33 18.41 -8.77
CA ALA A 95 -12.45 18.95 -7.42
C ALA A 95 -11.15 18.74 -6.63
N PHE A 96 -10.56 17.55 -6.71
CA PHE A 96 -9.28 17.23 -6.08
C PHE A 96 -8.11 18.05 -6.65
N SER A 97 -8.04 18.21 -7.98
CA SER A 97 -7.00 19.03 -8.62
C SER A 97 -7.13 20.50 -8.20
N LYS A 98 -8.36 21.01 -8.08
CA LYS A 98 -8.62 22.35 -7.56
C LYS A 98 -8.17 22.47 -6.10
N LEU A 99 -8.50 21.51 -5.25
CA LEU A 99 -8.05 21.49 -3.85
C LEU A 99 -6.52 21.51 -3.73
N ILE A 100 -5.82 20.75 -4.57
CA ILE A 100 -4.35 20.76 -4.62
C ILE A 100 -3.81 22.14 -5.00
N ALA A 101 -4.37 22.75 -6.05
CA ALA A 101 -3.94 24.06 -6.53
C ALA A 101 -4.21 25.17 -5.51
N ASP A 102 -5.42 25.19 -4.92
CA ASP A 102 -5.84 26.19 -3.95
C ASP A 102 -4.98 26.15 -2.66
N ASN A 103 -4.34 25.01 -2.36
CA ASN A 103 -3.50 24.81 -1.19
C ASN A 103 -1.98 24.70 -1.51
N ASN A 104 -1.56 24.99 -2.74
CA ASN A 104 -0.16 24.89 -3.19
C ASN A 104 0.51 23.53 -2.89
N LEU A 105 -0.25 22.43 -3.05
CA LEU A 105 0.24 21.08 -2.78
C LEU A 105 0.90 20.44 -4.02
N PRO A 106 1.78 19.44 -3.85
CA PRO A 106 2.33 18.67 -4.96
C PRO A 106 1.25 18.03 -5.82
N LYS A 107 1.43 18.06 -7.13
CA LYS A 107 0.46 17.50 -8.09
C LYS A 107 0.42 15.97 -7.97
N VAL A 108 -0.70 15.46 -7.47
CA VAL A 108 -0.99 14.02 -7.39
C VAL A 108 -2.37 13.72 -7.95
N VAL A 109 -2.60 12.47 -8.35
CA VAL A 109 -3.90 12.00 -8.84
C VAL A 109 -4.73 11.43 -7.69
N PHE A 110 -6.06 11.37 -7.86
CA PHE A 110 -6.95 10.89 -6.80
C PHE A 110 -6.64 9.44 -6.36
N HIS A 111 -6.19 8.58 -7.28
CA HIS A 111 -5.78 7.22 -6.96
C HIS A 111 -4.59 7.15 -5.98
N SER A 112 -3.76 8.20 -5.92
CA SER A 112 -2.65 8.27 -4.97
C SER A 112 -3.12 8.20 -3.51
N LEU A 113 -4.33 8.67 -3.19
CA LEU A 113 -4.90 8.54 -1.84
C LEU A 113 -5.05 7.07 -1.42
N ARG A 114 -5.39 6.19 -2.36
CA ARG A 114 -5.46 4.75 -2.09
C ARG A 114 -4.08 4.15 -1.86
N HIS A 115 -3.05 4.61 -2.58
CA HIS A 115 -1.66 4.20 -2.30
C HIS A 115 -1.25 4.63 -0.90
N THR A 116 -1.45 5.89 -0.54
CA THR A 116 -1.15 6.41 0.79
C THR A 116 -1.91 5.65 1.88
N SER A 117 -3.20 5.38 1.69
CA SER A 117 -3.98 4.58 2.66
C SER A 117 -3.42 3.16 2.82
N THR A 118 -2.99 2.52 1.73
CA THR A 118 -2.38 1.18 1.78
C THR A 118 -1.07 1.20 2.57
N THR A 119 -0.20 2.18 2.27
CA THR A 119 1.05 2.41 2.99
C THR A 119 0.85 2.58 4.49
N TYR A 120 -0.05 3.48 4.89
CA TYR A 120 -0.29 3.73 6.32
C TYR A 120 -0.88 2.52 7.01
N LYS A 121 -1.81 1.79 6.36
CA LYS A 121 -2.36 0.57 6.94
C LYS A 121 -1.29 -0.50 7.16
N LEU A 122 -0.36 -0.69 6.21
CA LEU A 122 0.76 -1.63 6.37
C LEU A 122 1.68 -1.21 7.52
N LYS A 123 2.04 0.06 7.58
CA LYS A 123 2.93 0.58 8.63
C LYS A 123 2.28 0.46 10.01
N LEU A 124 1.00 0.81 10.14
CA LEU A 124 0.26 0.74 11.40
C LEU A 124 -0.03 -0.71 11.83
N SER A 125 -0.17 -1.65 10.89
CA SER A 125 -0.35 -3.07 11.19
C SER A 125 0.96 -3.82 11.44
N GLY A 126 2.11 -3.15 11.36
CA GLY A 126 3.42 -3.79 11.50
C GLY A 126 3.75 -4.76 10.36
N GLY A 127 3.20 -4.53 9.16
CA GLY A 127 3.46 -5.35 7.98
C GLY A 127 2.50 -6.51 7.77
N ASP A 128 1.31 -6.51 8.39
CA ASP A 128 0.26 -7.50 8.09
C ASP A 128 -0.33 -7.27 6.68
N ILE A 129 0.29 -7.90 5.69
CA ILE A 129 -0.09 -7.80 4.28
C ILE A 129 -1.50 -8.39 4.04
N LYS A 130 -1.91 -9.43 4.77
CA LYS A 130 -3.20 -10.09 4.54
C LYS A 130 -4.36 -9.19 4.97
N ALA A 131 -4.23 -8.55 6.13
CA ALA A 131 -5.23 -7.58 6.58
C ALA A 131 -5.39 -6.42 5.57
N VAL A 132 -4.28 -5.86 5.08
CA VAL A 132 -4.32 -4.73 4.14
C VAL A 132 -4.79 -5.14 2.74
N GLN A 133 -4.46 -6.36 2.29
CA GLN A 133 -4.93 -6.90 1.01
C GLN A 133 -6.46 -7.02 0.99
N GLY A 134 -7.07 -7.47 2.11
CA GLY A 134 -8.52 -7.58 2.25
C GLY A 134 -9.24 -6.25 2.02
N ASP A 135 -8.71 -5.15 2.56
CA ASP A 135 -9.31 -3.82 2.41
C ASP A 135 -9.14 -3.25 0.99
N THR A 136 -7.96 -3.45 0.41
CA THR A 136 -7.60 -2.86 -0.88
C THR A 136 -8.18 -3.64 -2.07
N GLY A 137 -8.46 -4.94 -1.91
CA GLY A 137 -9.02 -5.77 -2.98
C GLY A 137 -8.01 -6.06 -4.10
N HIS A 138 -6.71 -6.08 -3.78
CA HIS A 138 -5.70 -6.59 -4.71
C HIS A 138 -5.78 -8.12 -4.75
N ALA A 139 -5.93 -8.69 -5.94
CA ALA A 139 -6.00 -10.15 -6.13
C ALA A 139 -4.69 -10.86 -5.74
N GLN A 140 -3.56 -10.15 -5.82
CA GLN A 140 -2.24 -10.68 -5.45
C GLN A 140 -1.56 -9.78 -4.41
N ALA A 141 -0.93 -10.42 -3.41
CA ALA A 141 -0.15 -9.76 -2.36
C ALA A 141 1.11 -9.05 -2.91
N THR A 142 1.67 -9.54 -4.03
CA THR A 142 2.84 -8.97 -4.73
C THR A 142 2.66 -7.51 -5.09
N MET A 143 1.45 -7.09 -5.48
CA MET A 143 1.14 -5.68 -5.78
C MET A 143 1.23 -4.76 -4.54
N VAL A 144 1.11 -5.34 -3.34
CA VAL A 144 1.17 -4.66 -2.03
C VAL A 144 2.57 -4.77 -1.40
N THR A 145 3.42 -5.69 -1.85
CA THR A 145 4.81 -5.80 -1.37
C THR A 145 5.80 -5.10 -2.31
N GLU A 146 5.71 -5.30 -3.63
CA GLU A 146 6.65 -4.72 -4.61
C GLU A 146 6.63 -3.19 -4.62
N ARG A 147 5.45 -2.59 -4.50
CA ARG A 147 5.31 -1.12 -4.46
C ARG A 147 5.74 -0.50 -3.13
N TYR A 148 5.86 -1.28 -2.05
CA TYR A 148 5.94 -0.75 -0.69
C TYR A 148 7.13 -1.29 0.13
N ALA A 149 7.96 -2.15 -0.46
CA ALA A 149 9.14 -2.74 0.17
C ALA A 149 10.08 -1.70 0.82
N HIS A 150 10.25 -0.54 0.19
CA HIS A 150 11.11 0.55 0.68
C HIS A 150 10.66 1.17 2.00
N ILE A 151 9.37 1.11 2.35
CA ILE A 151 8.81 1.70 3.58
C ILE A 151 8.98 0.74 4.77
N LEU A 152 9.04 -0.55 4.49
CA LEU A 152 9.28 -1.61 5.48
C LEU A 152 10.76 -1.73 5.87
N ASP A 153 11.70 -1.14 5.13
CA ASP A 153 13.13 -1.25 5.43
C ASP A 153 13.50 -0.57 6.78
N ASP A 154 12.88 0.56 7.12
CA ASP A 154 13.03 1.17 8.45
C ASP A 154 12.53 0.24 9.57
N ASP A 155 11.45 -0.51 9.31
CA ASP A 155 10.90 -1.50 10.23
C ASP A 155 11.79 -2.74 10.33
N ARG A 156 12.62 -3.09 9.34
CA ARG A 156 13.51 -4.27 9.42
C ARG A 156 14.54 -4.15 10.53
N ARG A 157 15.09 -2.95 10.77
CA ARG A 157 16.01 -2.72 11.89
C ARG A 157 15.31 -2.84 13.23
N VAL A 158 14.09 -2.31 13.34
CA VAL A 158 13.25 -2.46 14.53
C VAL A 158 12.81 -3.91 14.74
N ASN A 159 12.51 -4.63 13.68
CA ASN A 159 12.15 -6.06 13.70
C ASN A 159 13.34 -6.91 14.10
N ALA A 160 14.55 -6.62 13.61
CA ALA A 160 15.76 -7.30 14.07
C ALA A 160 15.99 -7.08 15.56
N ALA A 161 15.82 -5.85 16.06
CA ALA A 161 15.92 -5.55 17.49
C ALA A 161 14.82 -6.23 18.33
N ARG A 162 13.58 -6.27 17.82
CA ARG A 162 12.47 -6.99 18.47
C ARG A 162 12.70 -8.49 18.48
N PHE A 163 13.17 -9.07 17.39
CA PHE A 163 13.50 -10.49 17.30
C PHE A 163 14.63 -10.85 18.27
N GLN A 164 15.68 -10.01 18.34
CA GLN A 164 16.71 -10.14 19.37
C GLN A 164 16.13 -10.15 20.78
N LYS A 165 15.21 -9.24 21.07
CA LYS A 165 14.59 -9.12 22.39
C LYS A 165 13.66 -10.29 22.73
N GLU A 166 12.79 -10.69 21.80
CA GLU A 166 11.75 -11.68 22.07
C GLU A 166 12.25 -13.12 21.92
N PHE A 167 13.09 -13.39 20.92
CA PHE A 167 13.59 -14.73 20.65
C PHE A 167 14.89 -15.03 21.40
N TYR A 168 15.80 -14.05 21.50
CA TYR A 168 17.11 -14.23 22.14
C TYR A 168 17.25 -13.51 23.50
N GLY A 169 16.29 -12.68 23.90
CA GLY A 169 16.33 -11.92 25.16
C GLY A 169 15.62 -12.63 26.33
N GLY A 170 14.97 -13.76 26.08
CA GLY A 170 14.27 -14.57 27.08
C GLY A 170 14.96 -15.91 27.32
N GLY A 171 16.06 -15.92 28.09
CA GLY A 171 16.77 -17.13 28.47
C GLY A 171 17.78 -16.88 29.58
N GLY A 172 17.30 -16.63 30.80
CA GLY A 172 18.14 -16.78 31.98
C GLY A 172 18.38 -18.27 32.28
N THR A 173 19.63 -18.59 32.61
CA THR A 173 20.19 -19.85 33.16
C THR A 173 20.37 -21.04 32.20
N VAL A 174 21.51 -21.07 31.50
CA VAL A 174 22.42 -22.24 31.55
C VAL A 174 23.83 -21.72 31.80
N GLU A 175 24.50 -22.43 32.69
CA GLU A 175 25.74 -22.20 33.42
C GLU A 175 26.90 -21.47 32.72
N THR A 176 27.52 -20.62 33.53
CA THR A 176 28.90 -20.14 33.45
C THR A 176 29.89 -21.27 33.15
N THR A 177 30.62 -21.17 32.05
CA THR A 177 32.04 -21.56 32.04
C THR A 177 32.84 -20.39 31.47
N GLU A 178 33.56 -19.79 32.40
CA GLU A 178 34.70 -18.87 32.30
C GLU A 178 35.42 -18.85 30.95
N VAL A 179 35.58 -17.64 30.38
CA VAL A 179 36.92 -17.16 30.04
C VAL A 179 37.03 -15.71 30.50
N THR A 180 38.03 -15.53 31.34
CA THR A 180 38.50 -14.35 32.03
C THR A 180 39.02 -13.26 31.09
N GLU A 181 38.83 -12.03 31.57
CA GLU A 181 39.67 -10.84 31.38
C GLU A 181 39.69 -10.13 30.02
N SER A 182 39.08 -8.93 30.02
CA SER A 182 39.41 -7.82 29.14
C SER A 182 40.80 -7.25 29.46
N PRO A 183 41.43 -6.55 28.50
CA PRO A 183 41.69 -5.13 28.80
C PRO A 183 41.34 -4.16 27.65
N LYS A 184 40.59 -3.13 28.06
CA LYS A 184 40.51 -1.73 27.61
C LYS A 184 40.83 -1.29 26.17
N GLU A 185 39.87 -0.51 25.65
CA GLU A 185 39.99 0.69 24.81
C GLU A 185 40.73 0.58 23.46
N GLN A 186 39.95 0.63 22.37
CA GLN A 186 40.03 1.71 21.38
C GLN A 186 38.80 1.70 20.46
N GLN A 187 38.09 2.83 20.44
CA GLN A 187 37.11 3.13 19.40
C GLN A 187 37.81 3.18 18.04
N ILE A 188 37.37 2.36 17.08
CA ILE A 188 37.68 2.55 15.66
C ILE A 188 36.35 2.68 14.91
N PRO A 189 36.08 3.83 14.26
CA PRO A 189 34.88 4.01 13.45
C PRO A 189 35.05 3.26 12.13
N MET A 190 34.52 2.03 12.04
CA MET A 190 34.53 1.26 10.80
C MET A 190 33.20 1.39 10.07
N GLN A 191 32.97 2.51 9.38
CA GLN A 191 31.88 2.57 8.40
C GLN A 191 32.17 3.29 7.07
N ASP A 192 33.36 3.85 6.83
CA ASP A 192 33.62 4.57 5.56
C ASP A 192 34.83 4.11 4.72
N SER A 193 35.61 3.10 5.14
CA SER A 193 36.90 2.81 4.45
C SER A 193 36.85 1.74 3.34
N LEU A 194 35.75 1.01 3.14
CA LEU A 194 35.68 -0.02 2.08
C LEU A 194 35.27 0.51 0.70
N GLN A 195 34.69 1.72 0.63
CA GLN A 195 34.24 2.30 -0.64
C GLN A 195 35.38 2.96 -1.43
N ASN A 196 36.45 3.42 -0.76
CA ASN A 196 37.57 4.14 -1.37
C ASN A 196 38.85 3.33 -1.62
N LEU A 197 38.83 2.01 -1.42
CA LEU A 197 39.98 1.15 -1.71
C LEU A 197 40.01 0.76 -3.19
N ASP A 198 41.18 0.87 -3.81
CA ASP A 198 41.41 0.39 -5.18
C ASP A 198 41.20 -1.14 -5.28
N ALA A 199 41.01 -1.62 -6.50
CA ALA A 199 40.71 -3.04 -6.75
C ALA A 199 41.82 -3.98 -6.24
N ALA A 200 43.08 -3.52 -6.23
CA ALA A 200 44.22 -4.31 -5.78
C ALA A 200 44.24 -4.46 -4.25
N ALA A 201 43.95 -3.39 -3.51
CA ALA A 201 43.85 -3.40 -2.06
C ALA A 201 42.68 -4.27 -1.58
N LYS A 202 41.55 -4.25 -2.30
CA LYS A 202 40.42 -5.15 -2.02
C LYS A 202 40.80 -6.62 -2.22
N GLN A 203 41.55 -6.94 -3.29
CA GLN A 203 42.02 -8.30 -3.54
C GLN A 203 43.00 -8.79 -2.46
N GLN A 204 43.92 -7.93 -2.00
CA GLN A 204 44.86 -8.26 -0.93
C GLN A 204 44.15 -8.49 0.41
N LEU A 205 43.16 -7.68 0.75
CA LEU A 205 42.35 -7.86 1.97
C LEU A 205 41.57 -9.18 1.93
N LEU A 206 41.01 -9.51 0.77
CA LEU A 206 40.26 -10.75 0.55
C LEU A 206 41.18 -11.98 0.64
N LEU A 207 42.38 -11.92 0.06
CA LEU A 207 43.40 -12.96 0.20
C LEU A 207 43.81 -13.17 1.66
N LYS A 208 44.01 -12.07 2.41
CA LYS A 208 44.37 -12.12 3.83
C LYS A 208 43.28 -12.79 4.68
N LEU A 209 42.03 -12.42 4.45
CA LEU A 209 40.86 -13.02 5.11
C LEU A 209 40.69 -14.51 4.80
N LEU A 210 40.96 -14.90 3.55
CA LEU A 210 40.91 -16.32 3.13
C LEU A 210 42.05 -17.14 3.73
N THR A 211 43.24 -16.55 3.92
CA THR A 211 44.36 -17.24 4.60
C THR A 211 44.18 -17.36 6.10
N GLU A 212 43.48 -16.43 6.75
CA GLU A 212 43.22 -16.45 8.19
C GLU A 212 42.05 -17.39 8.56
N SER A 213 41.22 -17.81 7.59
CA SER A 213 40.01 -18.61 7.81
C SER A 213 39.94 -19.83 6.89
N PRO A 214 40.58 -20.96 7.23
CA PRO A 214 40.60 -22.16 6.37
C PRO A 214 39.20 -22.76 6.10
N ASP A 215 38.25 -22.57 7.01
CA ASP A 215 36.87 -23.05 6.85
C ASP A 215 36.08 -22.31 5.76
N MET A 216 36.38 -21.02 5.53
CA MET A 216 35.74 -20.21 4.48
C MET A 216 36.17 -20.65 3.07
N VAL A 217 37.41 -21.10 2.92
CA VAL A 217 37.92 -21.65 1.66
C VAL A 217 37.20 -22.95 1.31
N ALA A 218 36.95 -23.83 2.29
CA ALA A 218 36.19 -25.05 2.08
C ALA A 218 34.74 -24.77 1.64
N LEU A 219 34.10 -23.77 2.25
CA LEU A 219 32.73 -23.35 1.92
C LEU A 219 32.61 -22.77 0.49
N LEU A 220 33.56 -21.92 0.09
CA LEU A 220 33.58 -21.34 -1.26
C LEU A 220 33.88 -22.40 -2.33
N THR A 221 34.77 -23.35 -2.03
CA THR A 221 35.09 -24.45 -2.95
C THR A 221 33.88 -25.39 -3.12
N ALA A 222 33.13 -25.66 -2.04
CA ALA A 222 31.89 -26.43 -2.09
C ALA A 222 30.77 -25.73 -2.88
N LEU A 223 30.74 -24.39 -2.87
CA LEU A 223 29.79 -23.59 -3.64
C LEU A 223 30.15 -23.52 -5.13
N ALA A 224 31.44 -23.42 -5.47
CA ALA A 224 31.92 -23.39 -6.85
C ALA A 224 31.80 -24.76 -7.56
N GLY A 225 31.89 -25.87 -6.80
CA GLY A 225 31.77 -27.24 -7.34
C GLY A 225 30.34 -27.72 -7.62
N ARG A 226 29.29 -26.93 -7.34
CA ARG A 226 27.88 -27.28 -7.58
C ARG A 226 27.30 -26.77 -8.91
N SER A 227 28.12 -26.12 -9.73
CA SER A 227 27.74 -25.72 -11.09
C SER A 227 28.54 -26.55 -12.11
N ALA A 228 28.14 -27.80 -12.28
CA ALA A 228 28.39 -28.63 -13.45
C ALA A 228 27.22 -29.60 -13.63
#